data_AF-A0A7C1W4F7-F1
#
_entry.id   AF-A0A7C1W4F7-F1
#
_cell.length_a   1.000
_cell.length_b   1.000
_cell.length_c   1.000
_cell.angle_alpha   90.00
_cell.angle_beta   90.00
_cell.angle_gamma   90.00
#
_symmetry.space_group_name_H-M   'P 1'
#
loop_
_entity.id
_entity.type
_entity.pdbx_description
1 polymer ?
#
loop_
_entity_poly.entity_id
_entity_poly.type
_entity_poly.pdbx_seq_one_letter_code
_entity_poly.pdbx_strand_id
1 'polypeptide(L)' 'MSRDLTTPTGKIGPQPWMTAADTRAVIDALTAKGTEVRFVGGCVRDALSKRPVRDIDIATPDKP' A
#
# COMPACT_ATOMS: atom_id res chain seq x y z
N MET A 1 28.22 6.99 14.79
CA MET A 1 26.98 7.77 14.56
C MET A 1 25.81 6.81 14.63
N SER A 2 24.96 6.90 15.66
CA SER A 2 23.76 6.09 15.77
C SER A 2 22.74 6.60 14.75
N ARG A 3 22.31 5.75 13.80
CA ARG A 3 21.19 6.10 12.91
C ARG A 3 19.91 6.00 13.72
N ASP A 4 19.16 7.09 13.80
CA ASP A 4 17.77 7.04 14.23
C ASP A 4 16.98 6.22 13.20
N LEU A 5 16.51 5.05 13.61
CA LEU A 5 15.78 4.11 12.77
C LEU A 5 14.32 4.51 12.53
N THR A 6 13.84 5.58 13.17
CA THR A 6 12.44 6.00 13.10
C THR A 6 12.18 7.08 12.06
N THR A 7 13.21 7.80 11.61
CA THR A 7 13.08 8.81 10.56
C THR A 7 12.76 8.15 9.20
N PRO A 8 11.67 8.53 8.51
CA PRO A 8 11.36 8.01 7.19
C PRO A 8 12.48 8.28 6.17
N THR A 9 12.87 7.27 5.41
CA THR A 9 13.97 7.36 4.42
C THR A 9 13.54 7.90 3.06
N GLY A 10 12.23 8.04 2.82
CA GLY A 10 11.67 8.53 1.57
C GLY A 10 10.22 8.11 1.36
N LYS A 11 9.71 8.41 0.16
CA LYS A 11 8.38 7.99 -0.31
C LYS A 11 8.47 7.55 -1.77
N ILE A 12 7.73 6.51 -2.13
CA ILE A 12 7.53 6.15 -3.54
C ILE A 12 6.40 6.98 -4.14
N GLY A 13 6.47 7.26 -5.44
CA GLY A 13 5.35 7.82 -6.18
C GLY A 13 4.23 6.79 -6.39
N PRO A 14 3.03 7.22 -6.80
CA PRO A 14 1.95 6.32 -7.17
C PRO A 14 2.41 5.31 -8.23
N GLN A 15 2.12 4.03 -8.00
CA GLN A 15 2.42 2.96 -8.93
C GLN A 15 1.21 2.67 -9.83
N PRO A 16 1.38 2.14 -11.05
CA PRO A 16 0.25 1.82 -11.93
C PRO A 16 -0.81 0.92 -11.27
N TRP A 17 -0.37 -0.03 -10.44
CA TRP A 17 -1.26 -0.93 -9.70
C TRP A 17 -2.05 -0.22 -8.59
N MET A 18 -1.56 0.90 -8.04
CA MET A 18 -2.28 1.69 -7.03
C MET A 18 -3.44 2.47 -7.64
N THR A 19 -3.34 2.80 -8.93
CA THR A 19 -4.30 3.65 -9.66
C THR A 19 -5.14 2.90 -10.69
N ALA A 20 -4.92 1.59 -10.84
CA ALA A 20 -5.76 0.73 -11.66
C ALA A 20 -7.23 0.80 -11.19
N ALA A 21 -8.16 0.70 -12.14
CA ALA A 21 -9.60 0.83 -11.86
C ALA A 21 -10.07 -0.21 -10.83
N ASP A 22 -9.65 -1.47 -10.99
CA ASP A 22 -10.05 -2.55 -10.09
C ASP A 22 -9.51 -2.36 -8.67
N THR A 23 -8.24 -1.93 -8.53
CA THR A 23 -7.67 -1.61 -7.21
C THR A 23 -8.43 -0.47 -6.53
N ARG A 24 -8.76 0.59 -7.28
CA ARG A 24 -9.55 1.71 -6.75
C ARG A 24 -10.94 1.26 -6.33
N ALA A 25 -11.61 0.41 -7.10
CA ALA A 25 -12.92 -0.12 -6.74
C ALA A 25 -12.90 -0.86 -5.40
N VAL A 26 -11.86 -1.65 -5.12
CA VAL A 26 -11.69 -2.33 -3.82
C VAL A 26 -11.42 -1.33 -2.70
N ILE A 27 -10.54 -0.35 -2.91
CA ILE A 27 -10.25 0.69 -1.92
C ILE A 27 -11.51 1.50 -1.61
N ASP A 28 -12.27 1.92 -2.63
CA ASP A 28 -13.51 2.68 -2.47
C ASP A 28 -14.54 1.86 -1.67
N ALA A 29 -14.68 0.57 -1.95
CA ALA A 29 -15.58 -0.32 -1.21
C ALA A 29 -15.18 -0.45 0.27
N LEU A 30 -13.88 -0.66 0.55
CA LEU A 30 -13.40 -0.82 1.93
C LEU A 30 -13.41 0.49 2.72
N THR A 31 -13.25 1.63 2.04
CA THR A 31 -13.26 2.97 2.66
C THR A 31 -14.64 3.60 2.71
N ALA A 32 -15.68 2.96 2.16
CA ALA A 32 -17.04 3.51 2.04
C ALA A 32 -17.66 3.97 3.37
N LYS A 33 -17.21 3.42 4.51
CA LYS A 33 -17.66 3.79 5.86
C LYS A 33 -16.69 4.70 6.62
N GLY A 34 -15.71 5.28 5.92
CA GLY A 34 -14.66 6.13 6.50
C GLY A 34 -13.48 5.37 7.12
N THR A 35 -13.40 4.05 6.90
CA THR A 35 -12.30 3.21 7.39
C THR A 35 -11.00 3.53 6.66
N GLU A 36 -9.88 3.62 7.39
CA GLU A 36 -8.54 3.73 6.78
C GLU A 36 -8.02 2.33 6.39
N VAL A 37 -7.62 2.19 5.13
CA VAL A 37 -7.00 0.96 4.59
C VAL A 37 -5.60 1.25 4.07
N ARG A 38 -4.76 0.22 4.02
CA ARG A 38 -3.35 0.37 3.59
C ARG A 38 -2.94 -0.76 2.68
N PHE A 39 -2.14 -0.44 1.66
CA PHE A 39 -1.36 -1.45 0.96
C PHE A 39 -0.27 -1.99 1.90
N VAL A 40 -0.11 -3.31 1.93
CA VAL A 40 0.83 -3.99 2.83
C VAL A 40 1.56 -5.11 2.10
N GLY A 41 2.41 -5.86 2.81
CA GLY A 41 2.94 -7.11 2.28
C GLY A 41 3.87 -6.96 1.08
N GLY A 42 3.71 -7.88 0.12
CA GLY A 42 4.65 -8.05 -1.00
C GLY A 42 4.67 -6.86 -1.95
N CYS A 43 3.51 -6.27 -2.24
CA CYS A 43 3.39 -5.16 -3.18
C CYS A 43 4.18 -3.92 -2.74
N VAL A 44 4.22 -3.64 -1.44
CA VAL A 44 4.99 -2.51 -0.87
C VAL A 44 6.49 -2.77 -0.97
N ARG A 45 6.94 -3.95 -0.53
CA ARG A 45 8.36 -4.36 -0.61
C ARG A 45 8.87 -4.30 -2.04
N ASP A 46 8.08 -4.79 -2.99
CA ASP A 46 8.50 -4.93 -4.38
C ASP A 46 8.49 -3.58 -5.10
N ALA A 47 7.53 -2.70 -4.81
CA ALA A 47 7.55 -1.31 -5.28
C ALA A 47 8.78 -0.53 -4.77
N LEU A 48 9.11 -0.66 -3.47
CA LEU A 48 10.31 -0.06 -2.88
C LEU A 48 11.60 -0.59 -3.52
N SER A 49 11.62 -1.89 -3.84
CA SER A 49 12.78 -2.56 -4.45
C SER A 49 12.85 -2.41 -5.97
N LYS A 50 11.94 -1.64 -6.59
CA LYS A 50 11.80 -1.50 -8.05
C LYS A 50 11.67 -2.84 -8.78
N ARG A 51 10.96 -3.79 -8.18
CA ARG A 51 10.65 -5.11 -8.76
C ARG A 51 9.23 -5.12 -9.31
N PRO A 52 8.92 -5.98 -10.31
CA PRO A 52 7.55 -6.17 -10.76
C PRO A 52 6.64 -6.61 -9.60
N VAL A 53 5.53 -5.90 -9.41
CA VAL A 53 4.47 -6.26 -8.46
C VAL A 53 3.48 -7.17 -9.18
N ARG A 54 3.16 -8.32 -8.57
CA ARG A 54 2.25 -9.33 -9.15
C ARG A 54 0.91 -9.38 -8.42
N ASP A 55 0.96 -9.33 -7.10
CA ASP A 55 -0.19 -9.40 -6.21
C ASP A 55 -0.30 -8.12 -5.38
N ILE A 56 -1.52 -7.74 -4.98
CA ILE A 56 -1.81 -6.55 -4.19
C ILE A 56 -2.47 -6.99 -2.88
N ASP A 57 -1.79 -6.75 -1.76
CA ASP A 57 -2.35 -7.01 -0.43
C ASP A 57 -2.88 -5.71 0.19
N ILE A 58 -4.09 -5.75 0.74
CA ILE A 58 -4.73 -4.62 1.45
C ILE A 58 -5.07 -5.06 2.88
N ALA A 59 -4.64 -4.26 3.85
CA ALA A 59 -5.05 -4.40 5.25
C ALA A 59 -6.20 -3.43 5.56
N THR A 60 -7.20 -3.95 6.29
CA THR A 60 -8.33 -3.20 6.84
C THR A 60 -8.47 -3.52 8.34
N PRO A 61 -8.90 -2.56 9.19
CA PRO A 61 -9.27 -2.86 10.58
C PRO A 61 -10.62 -3.59 10.72
N ASP A 62 -11.41 -3.65 9.64
CA ASP A 62 -12.68 -4.37 9.65
C ASP A 62 -12.47 -5.87 9.83
N LYS A 63 -13.41 -6.51 10.54
CA LYS A 63 -13.43 -7.97 10.65
C LYS A 63 -13.94 -8.59 9.35
N PRO A 64 -13.49 -9.82 9.01
CA PRO A 64 -14.07 -10.59 7.92
C PRO A 64 -15.57 -10.83 8.08
#